data_AF-A0A7L1LC75-F1
#
_entry.id   AF-A0A7L1LC75-F1
#
_cell.length_a   1.000
_cell.length_b   1.000
_cell.length_c   1.000
_cell.angle_alpha   90.00
_cell.angle_beta   90.00
_cell.angle_gamma   90.00
#
_symmetry.space_group_name_H-M   'P 1'
#
loop_
_entity.id
_entity.type
_entity.pdbx_description
1 polymer ?
#
loop_
_entity_poly.entity_id
_entity_poly.type
_entity_poly.pdbx_seq_one_letter_code
_entity_poly.pdbx_strand_id
1 'polypeptide(L)'
;GDVGPGRGKKCTLCTKILEQIKAMAGEDPDEAAVAEALGKVCRVLGKRLGRACKGLVKKYREQITEALQNGDEPQDTCAAIGFCKA
;
A
#
# COMPACT_ATOMS: atom_id res chain seq x y z
N GLY A 1 23.84 11.10 -7.29
CA GLY A 1 22.74 10.13 -7.44
C GLY A 1 21.46 10.81 -6.99
N ASP A 2 20.66 11.27 -7.95
CA ASP A 2 19.52 12.14 -7.68
C ASP A 2 18.33 11.41 -7.06
N VAL A 3 18.27 11.41 -5.73
CA VAL A 3 17.02 11.21 -5.00
C VAL A 3 16.18 12.47 -5.13
N GLY A 4 15.45 12.58 -6.25
CA GLY A 4 14.47 13.65 -6.41
C GLY A 4 13.48 13.65 -5.22
N PRO A 5 13.16 14.81 -4.62
CA PRO A 5 12.44 14.94 -3.34
C PRO A 5 11.00 14.38 -3.34
N GLY A 6 10.51 13.84 -4.45
CA GLY A 6 9.18 13.24 -4.59
C GLY A 6 9.13 11.72 -4.48
N ARG A 7 10.22 10.99 -4.74
CA ARG A 7 10.20 9.50 -4.80
C ARG A 7 10.19 8.86 -3.41
N GLY A 8 11.00 9.36 -2.48
CA GLY A 8 11.01 8.89 -1.09
C GLY A 8 9.66 9.06 -0.41
N LYS A 9 8.98 10.19 -0.62
CA LYS A 9 7.65 10.45 -0.05
C LYS A 9 6.57 9.50 -0.59
N LYS A 10 6.66 9.10 -1.86
CA LYS A 10 5.76 8.11 -2.47
C LYS A 10 6.03 6.71 -1.94
N CYS A 11 7.31 6.33 -1.83
CA CYS A 11 7.72 5.06 -1.24
C CYS A 11 7.19 4.92 0.19
N THR A 12 7.51 5.89 1.08
CA THR A 12 7.04 5.87 2.48
C THR A 12 5.52 5.84 2.60
N LEU A 13 4.80 6.53 1.70
CA LEU A 13 3.33 6.48 1.71
C LEU A 13 2.83 5.09 1.32
N CYS A 14 3.38 4.52 0.25
CA CYS A 14 2.99 3.19 -0.21
C CYS A 14 3.27 2.12 0.84
N THR A 15 4.49 2.10 1.42
CA THR A 15 4.88 1.10 2.41
C THR A 15 4.00 1.20 3.65
N LYS A 16 3.75 2.42 4.16
CA LYS A 16 2.82 2.62 5.29
C LYS A 16 1.40 2.15 5.00
N ILE A 17 0.90 2.34 3.78
CA ILE A 17 -0.43 1.86 3.39
C ILE A 17 -0.44 0.33 3.47
N LEU A 18 0.54 -0.33 2.86
CA LEU A 18 0.63 -1.79 2.84
C LEU A 18 0.84 -2.41 4.21
N GLU A 19 1.73 -1.85 5.03
CA GLU A 19 1.93 -2.29 6.42
C GLU A 19 0.63 -2.22 7.22
N GLN A 20 -0.14 -1.14 7.08
CA GLN A 20 -1.44 -1.00 7.75
C GLN A 20 -2.48 -1.99 7.20
N ILE A 21 -2.50 -2.23 5.89
CA ILE A 21 -3.42 -3.22 5.32
C ILE A 21 -3.07 -4.61 5.85
N LYS A 22 -1.79 -4.99 5.83
CA LYS A 22 -1.32 -6.27 6.37
C LYS A 22 -1.66 -6.42 7.85
N ALA A 23 -1.43 -5.38 8.65
CA ALA A 23 -1.79 -5.38 10.07
C ALA A 23 -3.31 -5.48 10.33
N MET A 24 -4.15 -4.93 9.44
CA MET A 24 -5.61 -5.03 9.54
C MET A 24 -6.14 -6.36 9.03
N ALA A 25 -5.52 -6.92 7.99
CA ALA A 25 -6.01 -8.08 7.27
C ALA A 25 -5.50 -9.41 7.87
N GLY A 26 -4.32 -9.40 8.51
CA GLY A 26 -3.71 -10.59 9.13
C GLY A 26 -2.52 -11.16 8.33
N GLU A 27 -1.97 -12.28 8.79
CA GLU A 27 -0.85 -12.98 8.14
C GLU A 27 -1.25 -13.62 6.79
N ASP A 28 -2.43 -14.23 6.73
CA ASP A 28 -3.02 -14.84 5.52
C ASP A 28 -4.44 -14.31 5.30
N PRO A 29 -4.59 -13.10 4.72
CA PRO A 29 -5.89 -12.50 4.54
C PRO A 29 -6.62 -13.02 3.30
N ASP A 30 -7.90 -13.35 3.45
CA ASP A 30 -8.78 -13.63 2.30
C ASP A 30 -9.07 -12.35 1.50
N GLU A 31 -9.56 -12.48 0.27
CA GLU A 31 -9.92 -11.34 -0.58
C GLU A 31 -10.87 -10.34 0.11
N ALA A 32 -11.81 -10.86 0.90
CA ALA A 32 -12.76 -10.05 1.66
C ALA A 32 -12.06 -9.24 2.77
N ALA A 33 -11.12 -9.84 3.50
CA ALA A 33 -10.36 -9.18 4.56
C ALA A 33 -9.48 -8.06 3.97
N VAL A 34 -8.79 -8.34 2.86
CA VAL A 34 -8.01 -7.32 2.15
C VAL A 34 -8.90 -6.18 1.65
N ALA A 35 -10.03 -6.49 1.01
CA ALA A 35 -10.95 -5.48 0.50
C ALA A 35 -11.45 -4.55 1.62
N GLU A 36 -11.75 -5.10 2.80
CA GLU A 36 -12.16 -4.34 3.96
C GLU A 36 -11.04 -3.41 4.46
N ALA A 37 -9.83 -3.96 4.60
CA ALA A 37 -8.65 -3.21 5.03
C ALA A 37 -8.30 -2.07 4.04
N LEU A 38 -8.38 -2.31 2.74
CA LEU A 38 -8.21 -1.29 1.69
C LEU A 38 -9.24 -0.15 1.79
N GLY A 39 -10.48 -0.46 2.19
CA GLY A 39 -11.52 0.54 2.43
C GLY A 39 -11.27 1.40 3.68
N LYS A 40 -10.62 0.82 4.70
CA LYS A 40 -10.37 1.45 6.00
C LYS A 40 -9.04 2.21 6.06
N VAL A 41 -7.97 1.70 5.45
CA VAL A 41 -6.60 2.23 5.56
C VAL A 41 -6.50 3.70 5.17
N CYS A 42 -7.19 4.13 4.11
CA CYS A 42 -7.15 5.52 3.68
C CYS A 42 -7.89 6.49 4.62
N ARG A 43 -8.79 5.98 5.47
CA ARG A 43 -9.42 6.77 6.53
C ARG A 43 -8.47 6.93 7.72
N VAL A 44 -7.73 5.88 8.06
CA VAL A 44 -6.73 5.87 9.14
C VAL A 44 -5.60 6.88 8.88
N LEU A 45 -5.15 7.01 7.63
CA LEU A 45 -4.12 7.98 7.25
C LEU A 45 -4.55 9.46 7.27
N GLY A 46 -5.84 9.73 7.54
CA GLY A 46 -6.37 11.07 7.66
C GLY A 46 -6.52 11.83 6.34
N LYS A 47 -7.08 13.05 6.40
CA LYS A 47 -7.50 13.82 5.20
C LYS A 47 -6.35 14.19 4.26
N ARG A 48 -5.14 14.46 4.77
CA ARG A 48 -3.98 14.86 3.94
C ARG A 48 -3.51 13.74 3.01
N LEU A 49 -3.41 12.53 3.54
CA LEU A 49 -2.90 11.37 2.80
C LEU A 49 -4.02 10.53 2.18
N GLY A 50 -5.24 10.64 2.71
CA GLY A 50 -6.38 9.83 2.27
C GLY A 50 -6.71 9.97 0.79
N ARG A 51 -6.51 11.15 0.17
CA ARG A 51 -6.74 11.32 -1.28
C ARG A 51 -5.70 10.54 -2.10
N ALA A 52 -4.43 10.64 -1.75
CA ALA A 52 -3.35 9.91 -2.42
C ALA A 52 -3.47 8.40 -2.18
N CYS A 53 -3.79 7.99 -0.95
CA CYS A 53 -4.06 6.60 -0.59
C CYS A 53 -5.19 6.01 -1.44
N LYS A 54 -6.35 6.69 -1.55
CA LYS A 54 -7.47 6.18 -2.36
C LYS A 54 -7.09 6.00 -3.83
N GLY A 55 -6.28 6.91 -4.37
CA GLY A 55 -5.79 6.77 -5.75
C GLY A 55 -4.89 5.55 -5.93
N LEU A 56 -3.98 5.32 -4.98
CA LEU A 56 -3.08 4.16 -4.97
C LEU A 56 -3.88 2.86 -4.81
N VAL A 57 -4.65 2.75 -3.73
CA VAL A 57 -5.49 1.59 -3.40
C VAL A 57 -6.45 1.26 -4.55
N LYS A 58 -7.12 2.25 -5.14
CA LYS A 58 -8.04 2.00 -6.25
C LYS A 58 -7.32 1.49 -7.50
N LYS A 59 -6.14 2.02 -7.81
CA LYS A 59 -5.40 1.67 -9.03
C LYS A 59 -4.67 0.33 -8.90
N TYR A 60 -4.16 0.02 -7.72
CA TYR A 60 -3.32 -1.14 -7.46
C TYR A 60 -4.01 -2.18 -6.58
N ARG A 61 -5.34 -2.12 -6.43
CA ARG A 61 -6.12 -3.01 -5.55
C ARG A 61 -5.78 -4.48 -5.78
N GLU A 62 -5.84 -4.91 -7.03
CA GLU A 62 -5.61 -6.32 -7.41
C GLU A 62 -4.18 -6.75 -7.08
N GLN A 63 -3.18 -5.96 -7.50
CA GLN A 63 -1.77 -6.21 -7.19
C GLN A 63 -1.48 -6.24 -5.68
N ILE A 64 -2.07 -5.32 -4.92
CA ILE A 64 -1.91 -5.29 -3.46
C ILE A 64 -2.57 -6.52 -2.81
N THR A 65 -3.72 -6.95 -3.34
CA THR A 65 -4.43 -8.12 -2.82
C THR A 65 -3.65 -9.39 -3.06
N GLU A 66 -3.18 -9.58 -4.30
CA GLU A 66 -2.33 -10.71 -4.67
C GLU A 66 -1.03 -10.71 -3.86
N ALA A 67 -0.37 -9.56 -3.73
CA ALA A 67 0.86 -9.43 -2.94
C ALA A 67 0.66 -9.82 -1.46
N LEU A 68 -0.45 -9.37 -0.84
CA LEU A 68 -0.76 -9.72 0.55
C LEU A 68 -1.09 -11.20 0.71
N GLN A 69 -1.80 -11.79 -0.25
CA GLN A 69 -2.11 -13.24 -0.26
C GLN A 69 -0.87 -14.10 -0.50
N ASN A 70 0.12 -13.58 -1.23
CA ASN A 70 1.41 -14.22 -1.44
C ASN A 70 2.39 -13.99 -0.27
N GLY A 71 2.02 -13.17 0.72
CA GLY A 71 2.86 -12.83 1.85
C GLY A 71 3.99 -11.84 1.53
N ASP A 72 3.93 -11.16 0.39
CA ASP A 72 4.97 -10.24 -0.09
C ASP A 72 5.27 -9.11 0.91
N GLU A 73 6.50 -8.61 0.86
CA GLU A 73 6.88 -7.46 1.67
C GLU A 73 6.31 -6.14 1.10
N PRO A 74 5.89 -5.21 1.98
CA PRO A 74 5.41 -3.88 1.59
C PRO A 74 6.38 -3.13 0.68
N GLN A 75 7.68 -3.25 0.93
CA GLN A 75 8.70 -2.54 0.18
C GLN A 75 8.81 -3.06 -1.26
N ASP A 76 8.78 -4.36 -1.45
CA ASP A 76 8.87 -5.00 -2.76
C ASP A 76 7.64 -4.72 -3.62
N THR A 77 6.45 -4.83 -3.02
CA THR A 77 5.19 -4.45 -3.67
C THR A 77 5.24 -2.97 -4.10
N CYS A 78 5.74 -2.09 -3.24
CA CYS A 78 5.88 -0.67 -3.56
C CYS A 78 6.94 -0.38 -4.63
N ALA A 79 8.00 -1.19 -4.73
CA ALA A 79 8.98 -1.12 -5.80
C ALA A 79 8.38 -1.60 -7.13
N ALA A 80 7.61 -2.70 -7.11
CA ALA A 80 6.93 -3.25 -8.28
C ALA A 80 5.95 -2.26 -8.92
N ILE A 81 5.23 -1.48 -8.11
CA ILE A 81 4.33 -0.44 -8.62
C ILE A 81 5.03 0.89 -8.97
N GLY A 82 6.37 0.97 -8.81
CA GLY A 82 7.20 2.12 -9.17
C GLY A 82 7.20 3.27 -8.15
N PHE A 83 6.77 3.02 -6.91
CA PHE A 83 6.73 4.01 -5.84
C PHE A 83 8.03 4.03 -5.03
N CYS A 84 8.63 2.85 -4.81
CA CYS A 84 9.96 2.67 -4.27
C CYS A 84 10.97 2.38 -5.39
N LYS A 85 12.26 2.51 -5.08
CA LYS A 85 13.32 1.99 -5.93
C LYS A 85 13.59 0.55 -5.48
N ALA A 86 13.68 -0.37 -6.44
CA ALA A 86 14.24 -1.70 -6.19
C ALA A 86 15.73 -1.58 -5.84
#